data_AF-A0A413I8M8-F1
#
_entry.id   AF-A0A413I8M8-F1
#
_cell.length_a   1.000
_cell.length_b   1.000
_cell.length_c   1.000
_cell.angle_alpha   90.00
_cell.angle_beta   90.00
_cell.angle_gamma   90.00
#
_symmetry.space_group_name_H-M   'P 1'
#
loop_
_entity.id
_entity.type
_entity.pdbx_description
1 polymer ?
#
loop_
_entity_poly.entity_id
_entity_poly.type
_entity_poly.pdbx_seq_one_letter_code
_entity_poly.pdbx_strand_id
1 'polypeptide(L)' 'MDYDAKNKAYVGQAELKQGYYDYMFAVVPSKEKKPDLVTMQNNFYQTPDEYNIRFYMYDYNVMCFRLLGYQTVGAKPMGS' A
#
# COMPACT_ATOMS: atom_id res chain seq x y z
N MET A 1 -14.76 7.16 -5.78
CA MET A 1 -15.58 5.95 -5.87
C MET A 1 -16.89 6.29 -5.21
N ASP A 2 -17.99 6.19 -5.94
CA ASP A 2 -19.32 6.53 -5.48
C ASP A 2 -20.21 5.30 -5.52
N TYR A 3 -21.10 5.16 -4.54
CA TYR A 3 -22.01 4.02 -4.49
C TYR A 3 -23.19 4.24 -5.44
N ASP A 4 -23.29 3.40 -6.47
CA ASP A 4 -24.44 3.31 -7.35
C ASP A 4 -25.46 2.33 -6.75
N ALA A 5 -26.51 2.87 -6.15
CA ALA A 5 -27.57 2.09 -5.50
C ALA A 5 -28.39 1.22 -6.47
N LYS A 6 -28.51 1.61 -7.75
CA LYS A 6 -29.25 0.84 -8.75
C LYS A 6 -28.52 -0.47 -9.06
N ASN A 7 -27.21 -0.37 -9.24
CA ASN A 7 -26.36 -1.51 -9.57
C ASN A 7 -25.74 -2.18 -8.32
N LYS A 8 -25.98 -1.61 -7.13
CA LYS A 8 -25.43 -2.05 -5.85
C LYS A 8 -23.91 -2.17 -5.86
N ALA A 9 -23.24 -1.23 -6.52
CA ALA A 9 -21.80 -1.29 -6.77
C ALA A 9 -21.11 0.05 -6.46
N TYR A 10 -19.82 0.00 -6.12
CA TYR A 10 -18.98 1.20 -6.10
C TYR A 10 -18.38 1.42 -7.49
N VAL A 11 -18.55 2.62 -8.02
CA VAL A 11 -18.10 2.99 -9.37
C VAL A 11 -17.15 4.18 -9.30
N GLY A 12 -16.14 4.21 -10.17
CA GLY A 12 -15.25 5.34 -10.35
C GLY A 12 -14.63 5.33 -11.72
N GLN A 13 -14.19 6.49 -12.18
CA GLN A 13 -13.54 6.67 -13.47
C GLN A 13 -12.20 7.37 -13.25
N ALA A 14 -11.17 6.87 -13.92
CA ALA A 14 -9.84 7.47 -13.94
C ALA A 14 -9.28 7.42 -15.37
N GLU A 15 -8.67 8.51 -15.81
CA GLU A 15 -7.95 8.54 -17.09
C GLU A 15 -6.55 7.98 -16.87
N LEU A 16 -6.20 6.94 -17.63
CA LEU A 16 -4.93 6.23 -17.53
C LEU A 16 -4.30 6.09 -18.91
N LYS A 17 -2.96 6.08 -18.96
CA LYS A 17 -2.22 5.76 -20.17
C LYS A 17 -2.47 4.30 -20.57
N GLN A 18 -2.33 3.94 -21.85
CA GLN A 18 -2.38 2.53 -22.25
C GLN A 18 -1.25 1.72 -21.61
N GLY A 19 -1.57 0.58 -20.99
CA GLY A 19 -0.61 -0.28 -20.29
C GLY A 19 -1.28 -1.30 -19.37
N TYR A 20 -0.46 -2.04 -18.63
CA TYR A 20 -0.92 -2.96 -17.57
C TYR A 20 -0.92 -2.25 -16.22
N TYR A 21 -1.94 -2.50 -15.39
CA TYR A 21 -2.12 -1.85 -14.09
C TYR A 21 -2.51 -2.86 -13.02
N ASP A 22 -1.73 -2.86 -11.94
CA ASP A 22 -2.16 -3.40 -10.65
C ASP A 22 -2.93 -2.32 -9.89
N TYR A 23 -4.05 -2.70 -9.30
CA TYR A 23 -4.90 -1.79 -8.54
C TYR A 23 -5.50 -2.47 -7.32
N MET A 24 -5.87 -1.68 -6.32
CA MET A 24 -6.45 -2.13 -5.07
C MET A 24 -7.47 -1.11 -4.57
N PHE A 25 -8.51 -1.58 -3.89
CA PHE A 25 -9.48 -0.72 -3.21
C PHE A 25 -9.14 -0.62 -1.72
N ALA A 26 -9.11 0.60 -1.21
CA ALA A 26 -8.89 0.91 0.20
C ALA A 26 -10.09 1.71 0.75
N VAL A 27 -10.42 1.47 2.02
CA VAL A 27 -11.43 2.23 2.75
C VAL A 27 -10.73 3.29 3.59
N VAL A 28 -11.20 4.53 3.58
CA VAL A 28 -10.68 5.58 4.47
C VAL A 28 -11.78 5.92 5.48
N PRO A 29 -11.63 5.56 6.77
CA PRO A 29 -12.62 5.87 7.79
C PRO A 29 -12.81 7.39 7.94
N SER A 30 -14.04 7.85 8.17
CA SER A 30 -14.33 9.28 8.26
C SER A 30 -13.58 10.02 9.38
N LYS A 31 -13.21 9.29 10.45
CA LYS A 31 -12.50 9.84 11.62
C LYS A 31 -10.99 9.68 11.54
N GLU A 32 -10.48 8.82 10.67
CA GLU A 32 -9.07 8.47 10.58
C GLU A 32 -8.57 8.66 9.14
N LYS A 33 -7.50 9.44 8.96
CA LYS A 33 -6.92 9.63 7.62
C LYS A 33 -6.02 8.46 7.19
N LYS A 34 -6.04 7.33 7.91
CA LYS A 34 -5.25 6.15 7.60
C LYS A 34 -6.09 5.22 6.71
N PRO A 35 -5.62 4.86 5.51
CA PRO A 35 -6.32 3.89 4.67
C PRO A 35 -6.31 2.51 5.33
N ASP A 36 -7.48 1.89 5.38
CA ASP A 36 -7.68 0.48 5.68
C ASP A 36 -7.70 -0.31 4.37
N LEU A 37 -6.69 -1.18 4.21
CA LEU A 37 -6.52 -2.03 3.04
C LEU A 37 -7.26 -3.36 3.19
N VAL A 38 -7.69 -3.73 4.41
CA VAL A 38 -8.20 -5.07 4.72
C VAL A 38 -9.68 -5.21 4.38
N THR A 39 -10.51 -4.21 4.68
CA THR A 39 -11.97 -4.35 4.55
C THR A 39 -12.44 -4.82 3.16
N MET A 40 -11.78 -4.40 2.08
CA MET A 40 -12.14 -4.80 0.71
C MET A 40 -11.25 -5.87 0.09
N GLN A 41 -10.05 -6.12 0.63
CA GLN A 41 -9.07 -7.04 0.04
C GLN A 41 -8.87 -8.31 0.86
N ASN A 42 -9.40 -8.33 2.09
CA ASN A 42 -9.09 -9.32 3.13
C ASN A 42 -7.62 -9.25 3.57
N ASN A 43 -7.18 -10.18 4.41
CA ASN A 43 -5.80 -10.29 4.88
C ASN A 43 -5.37 -11.76 4.89
N PHE A 44 -4.65 -12.18 3.86
CA PHE A 44 -4.12 -13.53 3.73
C PHE A 44 -2.61 -13.53 4.02
N TYR A 45 -2.18 -14.33 5.00
CA TYR A 45 -0.77 -14.37 5.41
C TYR A 45 0.17 -14.92 4.31
N GLN A 46 -0.39 -15.64 3.32
CA GLN A 46 0.36 -16.17 2.18
C GLN A 46 0.55 -15.15 1.05
N THR A 47 -0.12 -14.00 1.10
CA THR A 47 0.01 -12.98 0.05
C THR A 47 1.47 -12.55 -0.08
N PRO A 48 2.05 -12.61 -1.29
CA PRO A 48 3.40 -12.11 -1.51
C PRO A 48 3.45 -10.60 -1.31
N ASP A 49 4.13 -10.16 -0.27
CA ASP A 49 4.32 -8.75 0.05
C ASP A 49 5.81 -8.38 -0.03
N GLU A 50 6.09 -7.13 -0.36
CA GLU A 50 7.44 -6.57 -0.37
C GLU A 50 7.57 -5.48 0.69
N TYR A 51 8.52 -5.66 1.62
CA TYR A 51 8.78 -4.75 2.71
C TYR A 51 10.11 -4.04 2.51
N ASN A 52 10.10 -2.72 2.70
CA ASN A 52 11.27 -1.87 2.53
C ASN A 52 11.77 -1.37 3.89
N ILE A 53 12.98 -1.79 4.27
CA ILE A 53 13.67 -1.41 5.50
C ILE A 53 14.67 -0.32 5.18
N ARG A 54 14.57 0.81 5.87
CA ARG A 54 15.47 1.97 5.71
C ARG A 54 16.15 2.27 7.03
N PHE A 55 17.47 2.23 7.02
CA PHE A 55 18.28 2.51 8.21
C PHE A 55 18.71 3.96 8.19
N TYR A 56 18.15 4.74 9.11
CA TYR A 56 18.50 6.15 9.29
C TYR A 56 19.27 6.36 10.58
N MET A 57 20.27 7.24 10.52
CA MET A 57 20.99 7.73 11.69
C MET A 57 20.98 9.25 11.69
N TYR A 58 20.71 9.86 12.83
CA TYR A 58 20.88 11.31 12.98
C TYR A 58 22.38 11.63 13.07
N ASP A 59 22.89 12.39 12.10
CA ASP A 59 24.27 12.84 12.04
C ASP A 59 24.35 14.29 12.53
N TYR A 60 24.92 14.49 13.72
CA TYR A 60 25.06 15.80 14.35
C TYR A 60 25.99 16.75 13.59
N ASN A 61 26.91 16.23 12.76
CA ASN A 61 27.83 17.09 11.99
C ASN A 61 27.11 17.83 10.85
N VAL A 62 26.05 17.21 10.33
CA VAL A 62 25.23 17.77 9.23
C VAL A 62 23.79 18.09 9.68
N MET A 63 23.49 17.88 10.96
CA MET A 63 22.20 18.15 11.62
C MET A 63 20.99 17.56 10.87
N CYS A 64 21.14 16.33 10.38
CA CYS A 64 20.07 15.66 9.63
C CYS A 64 20.11 14.13 9.78
N PHE A 65 18.98 13.49 9.46
CA PHE A 65 18.94 12.03 9.33
C PHE A 65 19.57 11.60 8.00
N ARG A 66 20.64 10.81 8.08
CA ARG A 66 21.28 10.18 6.92
C ARG A 66 20.72 8.79 6.71
N LEU A 67 20.36 8.48 5.46
CA LEU A 67 20.09 7.11 5.04
C LEU A 67 21.43 6.37 4.94
N LEU A 68 21.66 5.43 5.86
CA LEU A 68 22.89 4.64 5.91
C LEU A 68 22.77 3.32 5.17
N GLY A 69 21.55 2.82 5.01
CA GLY A 69 21.31 1.54 4.37
C GLY A 69 19.86 1.36 3.97
N TYR A 70 19.64 0.49 3.00
CA TYR A 70 18.35 0.13 2.48
C TYR A 70 18.33 -1.37 2.19
N GLN A 71 17.24 -2.03 2.55
CA GLN A 71 17.03 -3.44 2.24
C GLN A 71 15.57 -3.67 1.88
N THR A 72 15.35 -4.43 0.82
CA THR A 72 14.03 -4.94 0.45
C THR A 72 13.94 -6.40 0.86
N VAL A 73 12.84 -6.78 1.52
CA VAL A 73 12.57 -8.14 1.99
C VAL A 73 11.20 -8.57 1.47
N GLY A 74 11.16 -9.66 0.71
CA GLY A 74 9.90 -10.26 0.28
C GLY A 74 9.39 -11.27 1.30
N ALA A 75 8.10 -11.17 1.66
CA ALA A 75 7.39 -12.25 2.33
C ALA A 75 6.77 -13.14 1.25
N LYS A 76 7.21 -14.40 1.16
CA LYS A 76 6.61 -15.41 0.28
C LYS A 76 6.32 -16.67 1.09
N PRO A 77 5.20 -17.37 0.82
CA PRO A 77 4.93 -18.64 1.47
C PRO A 77 6.04 -19.64 1.13
N MET A 78 6.53 -20.37 2.14
CA MET A 78 7.53 -21.42 1.96
C MET A 78 6.94 -22.58 1.12
N GLY A 79 7.60 -22.93 0.01
CA GLY A 79 7.26 -24.10 -0.81
C GLY A 79 6.76 -23.85 -2.23
N SER A 80 7.02 -22.68 -2.82
CA SER A 80 6.82 -22.42 -4.26
C SER A 80 8.15 -22.36 -5.01
#